data_AF-A0A382VAX1-F1
#
_entry.id   AF-A0A382VAX1-F1
#
_cell.length_a   1.000
_cell.length_b   1.000
_cell.length_c   1.000
_cell.angle_alpha   90.00
_cell.angle_beta   90.00
_cell.angle_gamma   90.00
#
_symmetry.space_group_name_H-M   'P 1'
#
loop_
_entity.id
_entity.type
_entity.pdbx_description
1 polymer ?
#
loop_
_entity_poly.entity_id
_entity_poly.type
_entity_poly.pdbx_seq_one_letter_code
_entity_poly.pdbx_strand_id
1 'polypeptide(L)' 'MPNLMNNSCWSRPRITLTFFLLLIGFGTTQAYAQQRETLRFESLISPVEIVTDRWGISHIYAENEHDLFFAQGYDAARN' A
#
# COMPACT_ATOMS: atom_id res chain seq x y z
N MET A 1 -33.28 -23.79 -55.28
CA MET A 1 -33.35 -22.39 -54.80
C MET A 1 -32.27 -22.21 -53.74
N PRO A 2 -31.40 -21.18 -53.84
CA PRO A 2 -30.17 -21.06 -53.06
C PRO A 2 -30.40 -20.51 -51.64
N ASN A 3 -29.52 -20.95 -50.74
CA ASN A 3 -29.30 -20.36 -49.43
C ASN A 3 -28.56 -19.02 -49.60
N LEU A 4 -29.10 -17.93 -49.04
CA LEU A 4 -28.42 -16.65 -48.94
C LEU A 4 -28.63 -16.05 -47.55
N MET A 5 -27.50 -15.98 -46.82
CA MET A 5 -27.08 -14.88 -45.93
C MET A 5 -27.85 -14.71 -44.62
N ASN A 6 -27.35 -15.17 -43.46
CA ASN A 6 -26.08 -14.86 -42.79
C ASN A 6 -26.05 -13.42 -42.21
N ASN A 7 -25.95 -13.38 -40.87
CA ASN A 7 -25.29 -12.41 -39.99
C ASN A 7 -25.44 -10.88 -40.22
N SER A 8 -26.49 -10.31 -39.62
CA SER A 8 -26.49 -8.92 -39.12
C SER A 8 -25.51 -8.77 -37.94
N CYS A 9 -24.26 -8.56 -38.33
CA CYS A 9 -23.07 -8.33 -37.52
C CYS A 9 -23.16 -7.03 -36.69
N TRP A 10 -23.26 -7.22 -35.36
CA TRP A 10 -22.73 -6.42 -34.25
C TRP A 10 -22.40 -4.94 -34.50
N SER A 11 -23.29 -4.08 -33.97
CA SER A 11 -23.03 -2.70 -33.63
C SER A 11 -21.72 -2.55 -32.84
N ARG A 12 -20.76 -1.86 -33.43
CA ARG A 12 -19.37 -1.74 -32.99
C ARG A 12 -19.26 -0.89 -31.70
N PRO A 13 -18.78 -1.40 -30.56
CA PRO A 13 -18.32 -0.54 -29.48
C PRO A 13 -16.84 -0.19 -29.73
N ARG A 14 -16.58 0.86 -30.50
CA ARG A 14 -15.22 1.43 -30.65
C ARG A 14 -14.71 2.15 -29.39
N ILE A 15 -15.53 2.23 -28.34
CA ILE A 15 -15.25 2.97 -27.11
C ILE A 15 -14.66 2.08 -26.00
N THR A 16 -14.77 0.75 -26.12
CA THR A 16 -14.29 -0.18 -25.05
C THR A 16 -12.78 -0.41 -25.06
N LEU A 17 -12.08 -0.16 -26.18
CA LEU A 17 -10.65 -0.51 -26.31
C LEU A 17 -9.70 0.53 -25.65
N THR A 18 -10.10 1.79 -25.57
CA THR A 18 -9.25 2.86 -24.99
C THR A 18 -9.19 2.80 -23.47
N PHE A 19 -10.24 2.33 -22.81
CA PHE A 19 -10.30 2.20 -21.35
C PHE A 19 -9.38 1.08 -20.82
N PHE A 20 -9.11 0.07 -21.65
CA PHE A 20 -8.29 -1.09 -21.29
C PHE A 20 -6.78 -0.79 -21.30
N LEU A 21 -6.34 0.16 -22.12
CA LEU A 21 -4.92 0.52 -22.27
C LEU A 21 -4.39 1.45 -21.17
N LEU A 22 -5.27 2.19 -20.49
CA LEU A 22 -4.90 3.12 -19.40
C LEU A 22 -4.64 2.40 -18.06
N LEU A 23 -5.12 1.16 -17.91
CA LEU A 23 -4.90 0.35 -16.70
C LEU A 23 -3.51 -0.29 -16.61
N ILE A 24 -2.78 -0.39 -17.73
CA ILE A 24 -1.47 -1.09 -17.78
C ILE A 24 -0.31 -0.14 -17.43
N GLY A 25 -0.52 1.18 -17.46
CA GLY A 25 0.54 2.18 -17.27
C GLY A 25 0.92 2.52 -15.81
N PHE A 26 0.24 1.98 -14.80
CA PHE A 26 0.39 2.40 -13.40
C PHE A 26 1.30 1.51 -12.53
N GLY A 27 2.19 0.73 -13.15
CA GLY A 27 3.15 -0.10 -12.43
C GLY A 27 4.47 0.61 -12.10
N THR A 28 4.44 1.80 -11.48
CA THR A 28 5.68 2.34 -10.87
C THR A 28 5.86 1.67 -9.51
N THR A 29 6.80 0.72 -9.41
CA THR A 29 7.21 0.19 -8.10
C THR A 29 7.95 1.30 -7.36
N GLN A 30 7.27 1.99 -6.45
CA GLN A 30 7.88 2.99 -5.60
C GLN A 30 8.79 2.27 -4.60
N ALA A 31 10.10 2.42 -4.76
CA ALA A 31 11.06 1.90 -3.80
C ALA A 31 11.04 2.80 -2.56
N TYR A 32 10.41 2.34 -1.48
CA TYR A 32 10.48 3.00 -0.18
C TYR A 32 11.84 2.69 0.44
N ALA A 33 12.72 3.69 0.52
CA ALA A 33 13.92 3.59 1.33
C ALA A 33 13.52 3.56 2.82
N GLN A 34 14.09 2.66 3.62
CA GLN A 34 13.81 2.65 5.06
C GLN A 34 14.41 3.91 5.71
N GLN A 35 13.53 4.82 6.12
CA GLN A 35 13.89 6.01 6.88
C GLN A 35 14.18 5.62 8.33
N ARG A 36 15.45 5.71 8.73
CA ARG A 36 15.82 5.65 10.16
C ARG A 36 15.69 7.04 10.74
N GLU A 37 14.86 7.14 11.77
CA GLU A 37 14.64 8.36 12.51
C GLU A 37 14.85 8.06 13.99
N THR A 38 15.59 8.92 14.66
CA THR A 38 15.81 8.83 16.10
C THR A 38 15.20 10.05 16.75
N LEU A 39 14.11 9.83 17.47
CA LEU A 39 13.40 10.86 18.20
C LEU A 39 13.70 10.73 19.69
N ARG A 40 13.69 11.86 20.40
CA ARG A 40 13.85 11.90 21.85
C ARG A 40 12.58 12.42 22.47
N PHE A 41 12.09 11.71 23.46
CA PHE A 41 10.90 12.07 24.22
C PHE A 41 11.25 12.01 25.71
N GLU A 42 10.85 13.03 26.46
CA GLU A 42 11.08 13.08 27.90
C GLU A 42 10.31 11.99 28.66
N SER A 43 9.20 11.51 28.09
CA SER A 43 8.33 10.50 28.72
C SER A 43 8.86 9.07 28.61
N LEU A 44 9.91 8.81 27.83
CA LEU A 44 10.50 7.47 27.72
C LEU A 44 11.54 7.26 28.80
N ILE A 45 11.42 6.15 29.54
CA ILE A 45 12.36 5.77 30.60
C ILE A 45 13.58 5.06 30.00
N SER A 46 13.37 4.30 28.93
CA SER A 46 14.40 3.51 28.23
C SER A 46 14.21 3.64 26.71
N PRO A 47 15.24 3.33 25.91
CA PRO A 47 15.13 3.38 24.45
C PRO A 47 14.05 2.42 23.93
N VAL A 48 13.34 2.84 22.88
CA VAL A 48 12.39 1.99 22.14
C VAL A 48 12.76 2.00 20.66
N GLU A 49 12.69 0.82 20.04
CA GLU A 49 12.90 0.64 18.61
C GLU A 49 11.60 0.18 17.94
N ILE A 50 11.21 0.88 16.86
CA ILE A 50 10.05 0.53 16.05
C ILE A 50 10.56 0.17 14.65
N VAL A 51 10.32 -1.09 14.24
CA VAL A 51 10.72 -1.60 12.92
C VAL A 51 9.47 -2.03 12.16
N THR A 52 9.19 -1.39 11.04
CA THR A 52 8.08 -1.77 10.15
C THR A 52 8.56 -2.79 9.12
N ASP A 53 7.82 -3.89 8.99
CA ASP A 53 8.10 -4.93 8.01
C ASP A 53 7.60 -4.57 6.60
N ARG A 54 7.76 -5.50 5.65
CA ARG A 54 7.34 -5.32 4.25
C ARG A 54 5.82 -5.25 4.04
N TRP A 55 5.03 -5.69 5.02
CA TRP A 55 3.56 -5.66 4.98
C TRP A 55 2.98 -4.48 5.75
N GLY A 56 3.84 -3.59 6.28
CA GLY A 56 3.42 -2.42 7.04
C GLY A 56 3.12 -2.71 8.50
N ILE A 57 3.51 -3.88 9.03
CA ILE A 57 3.30 -4.24 10.43
C ILE A 57 4.48 -3.74 11.26
N SER A 58 4.19 -2.97 12.30
CA SER A 58 5.19 -2.46 13.23
C SER A 58 5.53 -3.49 14.31
N HIS A 59 6.82 -3.80 14.42
CA HIS A 59 7.41 -4.55 15.52
C HIS A 59 8.05 -3.56 16.51
N ILE A 60 7.48 -3.48 17.72
CA ILE A 60 7.90 -2.53 18.75
C ILE A 60 8.69 -3.27 19.83
N TYR A 61 9.92 -2.85 20.06
CA TYR A 61 10.84 -3.40 21.06
C TYR A 61 11.09 -2.39 22.17
N ALA A 62 10.78 -2.77 23.41
CA ALA A 62 10.96 -1.95 24.59
C ALA A 62 11.48 -2.80 25.75
N GLU A 63 12.24 -2.20 26.66
CA GLU A 63 12.75 -2.87 27.87
C GLU A 63 11.70 -3.00 28.98
N ASN A 64 10.64 -2.19 28.93
CA ASN A 64 9.60 -2.13 29.94
C ASN A 64 8.21 -1.88 29.30
N GLU A 65 7.17 -2.23 30.04
CA GLU A 65 5.79 -2.15 29.56
C GLU A 65 5.30 -0.70 29.38
N HIS A 66 5.74 0.21 30.25
CA HIS A 66 5.36 1.62 30.18
C HIS A 66 5.75 2.23 28.82
N ASP A 67 7.00 2.04 28.42
CA ASP A 67 7.53 2.55 27.17
C ASP A 67 6.97 1.79 25.96
N LEU A 68 6.65 0.49 26.12
CA LEU A 68 5.96 -0.29 25.10
C LEU A 68 4.57 0.28 24.79
N PHE A 69 3.76 0.56 25.81
CA PHE A 69 2.43 1.14 25.63
C PHE A 69 2.50 2.56 25.08
N PHE A 70 3.47 3.37 25.52
CA PHE A 70 3.71 4.69 24.95
C PHE A 70 4.00 4.61 23.45
N ALA A 71 4.93 3.72 23.06
CA ALA A 71 5.33 3.55 21.66
C ALA A 71 4.21 2.98 20.79
N GLN A 72 3.36 2.08 21.32
CA GLN A 72 2.16 1.62 20.62
C GLN A 72 1.20 2.76 20.32
N GLY A 73 0.95 3.64 21.28
CA GLY A 73 0.11 4.82 21.07
C GLY A 73 0.71 5.78 20.05
N TYR A 74 2.03 5.99 20.09
CA TYR A 74 2.75 6.80 19.11
C TYR A 74 2.64 6.22 17.68
N ASP A 75 2.91 4.92 17.51
CA ASP A 75 2.83 4.24 16.21
C ASP A 75 1.42 4.29 15.63
N ALA A 76 0.40 4.07 16.48
CA ALA A 76 -1.01 4.15 16.10
C ALA A 76 -1.45 5.57 15.69
N ALA A 77 -0.80 6.62 16.17
CA ALA A 77 -1.12 8.01 15.81
C ALA A 77 -0.35 8.50 14.57
N ARG A 78 0.81 7.90 14.28
CA ARG A 78 1.65 8.24 13.14
C ARG A 78 1.07 7.71 11.82
N ASN A 79 0.39 6.57 11.86
CA ASN A 79 -0.07 5.80 10.71
C ASN A 79 -1.57 6.00 10.44
#